data_AF-A0A178LLQ9-F1
#
_entry.id   AF-A0A178LLQ9-F1
#
_cell.length_a   1.000
_cell.length_b   1.000
_cell.length_c   1.000
_cell.angle_alpha   90.00
_cell.angle_beta   90.00
_cell.angle_gamma   90.00
#
_symmetry.space_group_name_H-M   'P 1'
#
loop_
_entity.id
_entity.type
_entity.pdbx_description
1 polymer ?
#
loop_
_entity_poly.entity_id
_entity_poly.type
_entity_poly.pdbx_seq_one_letter_code
_entity_poly.pdbx_strand_id
1 'polypeptide(L)'
;MNATPPQPTLADLLRRAIDDRTGAPLRDIQGLVEAEEALRPRGMSLNRSTASQILRGAYRGTPSLATVRAIGWLAGVTDEVAFAAAGQPAPGRPFAEELPAAADTLNDRERAVVIDIVRALLAQRQRIDEWKASTARALTDVIGDLTRITQTLDDSSAGGESSPQLISRATDELAQVISRTRRLAEESADETTPGADS
;
A
#
# COMPACT_ATOMS: atom_id res chain seq x y z
N MET A 1 -15.56 27.57 -17.30
CA MET A 1 -14.58 26.63 -16.73
C MET A 1 -15.17 26.12 -15.43
N ASN A 2 -15.75 24.91 -15.42
CA ASN A 2 -16.29 24.32 -14.20
C ASN A 2 -15.12 23.81 -13.37
N ALA A 3 -14.80 24.50 -12.28
CA ALA A 3 -13.90 23.96 -11.27
C ALA A 3 -14.60 22.77 -10.63
N THR A 4 -14.18 21.55 -10.95
CA THR A 4 -14.54 20.36 -10.18
C THR A 4 -14.19 20.66 -8.72
N PRO A 5 -15.13 20.53 -7.77
CA PRO A 5 -14.80 20.75 -6.36
C PRO A 5 -13.63 19.85 -5.96
N PRO A 6 -12.74 20.31 -5.06
CA PRO A 6 -11.61 19.50 -4.63
C PRO A 6 -12.14 18.18 -4.08
N GLN A 7 -11.72 17.06 -4.67
CA GLN A 7 -12.12 15.75 -4.18
C GLN A 7 -11.59 15.58 -2.75
N PRO A 8 -12.42 15.09 -1.81
CA PRO A 8 -11.98 14.87 -0.44
C PRO A 8 -10.83 13.87 -0.43
N THR A 9 -9.83 14.10 0.40
CA THR A 9 -8.75 13.13 0.60
C THR A 9 -9.19 12.00 1.52
N LEU A 10 -8.44 10.90 1.54
CA LEU A 10 -8.69 9.81 2.49
C LEU A 10 -8.65 10.27 3.95
N ALA A 11 -7.83 11.27 4.27
CA ALA A 11 -7.74 11.88 5.59
C ALA A 11 -9.02 12.67 5.94
N ASP A 12 -9.61 13.36 4.95
CA ASP A 12 -10.86 14.10 5.13
C ASP A 12 -12.04 13.15 5.37
N LEU A 13 -12.09 12.03 4.63
CA LEU A 13 -13.09 10.99 4.83
C LEU A 13 -12.97 10.36 6.22
N LEU A 14 -11.76 10.04 6.67
CA LEU A 14 -11.54 9.46 7.99
C LEU A 14 -11.87 10.44 9.12
N ARG A 15 -11.56 11.73 8.95
CA ARG A 15 -11.93 12.78 9.91
C ARG A 15 -13.46 12.89 10.01
N ARG A 16 -14.13 12.97 8.86
CA ARG A 16 -15.60 12.96 8.79
C ARG A 16 -16.21 11.73 9.46
N ALA A 17 -15.62 10.55 9.27
CA ALA A 17 -16.13 9.33 9.89
C ALA A 17 -16.12 9.37 11.43
N ILE A 18 -15.05 9.95 12.00
CA ILE A 18 -14.89 10.14 13.45
C ILE A 18 -15.91 11.18 13.96
N ASP A 19 -16.11 12.26 13.21
CA ASP A 19 -16.97 13.38 13.61
C ASP A 19 -18.49 13.10 13.41
N ASP A 20 -18.90 12.47 12.30
CA ASP A 20 -20.30 12.35 11.90
C ASP A 20 -20.92 10.97 12.18
N ARG A 21 -20.24 9.89 11.76
CA ARG A 21 -20.90 8.59 11.54
C ARG A 21 -20.74 7.61 12.69
N THR A 22 -19.59 7.58 13.32
CA THR A 22 -19.30 6.60 14.37
C THR A 22 -19.35 7.17 15.77
N GLY A 23 -19.14 8.48 15.95
CA GLY A 23 -18.94 9.10 17.28
C GLY A 23 -17.82 8.43 18.09
N ALA A 24 -17.04 7.57 17.43
CA ALA A 24 -16.12 6.65 18.05
C ALA A 24 -14.74 7.30 18.00
N PRO A 25 -14.05 7.38 19.16
CA PRO A 25 -12.68 7.88 19.16
C PRO A 25 -11.81 6.95 18.31
N LEU A 26 -10.74 7.49 17.70
CA LEU A 26 -9.79 6.76 16.85
C LEU A 26 -9.24 5.45 17.45
N ARG A 27 -9.43 5.23 18.75
CA ARG A 27 -9.11 3.98 19.43
C ARG A 27 -10.05 2.81 19.11
N ASP A 28 -11.30 3.08 18.76
CA ASP A 28 -12.35 2.07 18.64
C ASP A 28 -12.66 1.72 17.17
N ILE A 29 -12.19 2.52 16.21
CA ILE A 29 -12.45 2.33 14.76
C ILE A 29 -12.00 0.97 14.22
N GLN A 30 -10.91 0.41 14.73
CA GLN A 30 -10.43 -0.90 14.30
C GLN A 30 -11.44 -1.99 14.68
N GLY A 31 -11.93 -1.97 15.92
CA GLY A 31 -12.92 -2.94 16.40
C GLY A 31 -14.27 -2.82 15.67
N LEU A 32 -14.66 -1.60 15.27
CA LEU A 32 -15.87 -1.39 14.47
C LEU A 32 -15.78 -2.02 13.07
N VAL A 33 -14.62 -1.85 12.40
CA VAL A 33 -14.39 -2.46 11.09
C VAL A 33 -14.34 -3.98 11.20
N GLU A 34 -13.67 -4.51 12.22
CA GLU A 34 -13.60 -5.96 12.48
C GLU A 34 -15.00 -6.55 12.75
N ALA A 35 -15.84 -5.85 13.52
CA ALA A 35 -17.21 -6.30 13.81
C ALA A 35 -18.12 -6.29 12.58
N GLU A 36 -18.07 -5.24 11.75
CA GLU A 36 -18.83 -5.20 10.49
C GLU A 36 -18.34 -6.28 9.52
N GLU A 37 -17.03 -6.47 9.38
CA GLU A 37 -16.47 -7.48 8.48
C GLU A 37 -16.85 -8.90 8.91
N ALA A 38 -16.94 -9.17 10.21
CA ALA A 38 -17.44 -10.44 10.74
C ALA A 38 -18.93 -10.69 10.41
N LEU A 39 -19.73 -9.62 10.33
CA LEU A 39 -21.16 -9.72 10.01
C LEU A 39 -21.43 -9.75 8.50
N ARG A 40 -20.68 -8.95 7.73
CA ARG A 40 -20.85 -8.72 6.29
C ARG A 40 -19.47 -8.61 5.64
N PRO A 41 -18.86 -9.75 5.27
CA PRO A 41 -17.52 -9.76 4.70
C PRO A 41 -17.50 -9.00 3.37
N ARG A 42 -16.70 -7.93 3.32
CA ARG A 42 -16.51 -7.05 2.16
C ARG A 42 -15.03 -6.85 1.84
N GLY A 43 -14.15 -7.53 2.57
CA GLY A 43 -12.71 -7.39 2.49
C GLY A 43 -12.22 -6.08 3.12
N MET A 44 -12.82 -5.64 4.22
CA MET A 44 -12.41 -4.43 4.93
C MET A 44 -11.36 -4.74 6.01
N SER A 45 -10.34 -3.90 6.13
CA SER A 45 -9.34 -4.01 7.20
C SER A 45 -8.68 -2.65 7.45
N LEU A 46 -8.68 -2.22 8.72
CA LEU A 46 -8.09 -0.95 9.13
C LEU A 46 -7.38 -1.10 10.47
N ASN A 47 -6.05 -0.98 10.44
CA ASN A 47 -5.25 -0.89 11.66
C ASN A 47 -5.30 0.54 12.23
N ARG A 48 -5.41 0.65 13.55
CA ARG A 48 -5.34 1.92 14.29
C ARG A 48 -4.09 2.76 13.98
N SER A 49 -2.92 2.13 13.85
CA SER A 49 -1.67 2.85 13.53
C SER A 49 -1.73 3.47 12.14
N THR A 50 -2.18 2.70 11.14
CA THR A 50 -2.41 3.15 9.76
C THR A 50 -3.43 4.28 9.71
N ALA A 51 -4.58 4.13 10.38
CA ALA A 51 -5.60 5.17 10.47
C ALA A 51 -5.03 6.46 11.07
N SER A 52 -4.23 6.35 12.14
CA SER A 52 -3.60 7.52 12.75
C SER A 52 -2.56 8.19 11.87
N GLN A 53 -1.80 7.44 11.06
CA GLN A 53 -0.83 8.03 10.13
C GLN A 53 -1.54 8.74 8.98
N ILE A 54 -2.61 8.14 8.44
CA ILE A 54 -3.44 8.73 7.39
C ILE A 54 -4.07 10.04 7.88
N LEU A 55 -4.67 10.04 9.07
CA LEU A 55 -5.32 11.23 9.64
C LEU A 55 -4.35 12.41 9.83
N ARG A 56 -3.08 12.14 10.14
CA ARG A 56 -2.03 13.15 10.31
C ARG A 56 -1.34 13.54 9.00
N GLY A 57 -1.70 12.91 7.87
CA GLY A 57 -0.99 13.08 6.60
C GLY A 57 0.45 12.54 6.62
N ALA A 58 0.81 11.72 7.60
CA ALA A 58 2.15 11.15 7.77
C ALA A 58 2.30 9.78 7.08
N TYR A 59 1.21 9.22 6.57
CA TYR A 59 1.25 7.95 5.84
C TYR A 59 1.84 8.17 4.45
N ARG A 60 3.05 7.63 4.23
CA ARG A 60 3.80 7.78 2.97
C ARG A 60 3.61 6.61 1.99
N GLY A 61 2.92 5.56 2.40
CA GLY A 61 2.63 4.40 1.57
C GLY A 61 1.34 4.54 0.76
N THR A 62 1.07 3.54 -0.08
CA THR A 62 -0.21 3.38 -0.77
C THR A 62 -1.15 2.57 0.13
N PRO A 63 -2.31 3.12 0.55
CA PRO A 63 -3.25 2.39 1.39
C PRO A 63 -3.75 1.12 0.67
N SER A 64 -3.94 0.02 1.40
CA SER A 64 -4.49 -1.20 0.80
C SER A 64 -5.95 -1.00 0.39
N LEU A 65 -6.44 -1.80 -0.57
CA LEU A 65 -7.85 -1.76 -0.99
C LEU A 65 -8.80 -1.98 0.20
N ALA A 66 -8.40 -2.87 1.12
CA ALA A 66 -9.15 -3.16 2.35
C ALA A 66 -9.24 -1.96 3.30
N THR A 67 -8.15 -1.18 3.39
CA THR A 67 -8.10 0.07 4.16
C THR A 67 -8.94 1.17 3.53
N VAL A 68 -8.88 1.31 2.21
CA VAL A 68 -9.71 2.30 1.49
C VAL A 68 -11.20 2.00 1.64
N ARG A 69 -11.60 0.72 1.48
CA ARG A 69 -12.99 0.27 1.71
C ARG A 69 -13.44 0.52 3.15
N ALA A 70 -12.59 0.18 4.12
CA ALA A 70 -12.90 0.41 5.53
C ALA A 70 -13.14 1.89 5.82
N ILE A 71 -12.31 2.80 5.28
CA ILE A 71 -12.48 4.25 5.45
C ILE A 71 -13.73 4.75 4.72
N GLY A 72 -14.00 4.26 3.51
CA GLY A 72 -15.21 4.60 2.76
C GLY A 72 -16.49 4.21 3.52
N TRP A 73 -16.51 2.98 4.03
CA TRP A 73 -17.57 2.51 4.91
C TRP A 73 -17.64 3.34 6.19
N LEU A 74 -16.55 3.62 6.89
CA LEU A 74 -16.59 4.47 8.07
C LEU A 74 -17.15 5.88 7.78
N ALA A 75 -16.89 6.43 6.59
CA ALA A 75 -17.34 7.75 6.18
C ALA A 75 -18.75 7.79 5.56
N GLY A 76 -19.36 6.65 5.25
CA GLY A 76 -20.67 6.62 4.58
C GLY A 76 -20.65 7.00 3.12
N VAL A 77 -19.51 6.82 2.47
CA VAL A 77 -19.34 7.05 1.03
C VAL A 77 -19.25 5.73 0.29
N THR A 78 -19.47 5.77 -1.02
CA THR A 78 -19.33 4.59 -1.88
C THR A 78 -17.86 4.24 -2.12
N ASP A 79 -17.58 3.03 -2.58
CA ASP A 79 -16.23 2.60 -2.94
C ASP A 79 -15.63 3.58 -3.97
N GLU A 80 -16.40 4.03 -4.97
CA GLU A 80 -15.90 4.95 -5.99
C GLU A 80 -15.33 6.25 -5.40
N VAL A 81 -16.01 6.82 -4.41
CA VAL A 81 -15.58 8.04 -3.74
C VAL A 81 -14.35 7.78 -2.85
N ALA A 82 -14.33 6.66 -2.13
CA ALA A 82 -13.23 6.29 -1.25
C ALA A 82 -11.94 6.00 -2.05
N PHE A 83 -12.06 5.28 -3.17
CA PHE A 83 -10.94 4.98 -4.05
C PHE A 83 -10.45 6.21 -4.81
N ALA A 84 -11.35 7.07 -5.28
CA ALA A 84 -10.97 8.36 -5.85
C ALA A 84 -10.21 9.24 -4.83
N ALA A 85 -10.68 9.28 -3.58
CA ALA A 85 -9.99 9.97 -2.47
C ALA A 85 -8.61 9.38 -2.11
N ALA A 86 -8.40 8.11 -2.45
CA ALA A 86 -7.11 7.43 -2.33
C ALA A 86 -6.20 7.63 -3.55
N GLY A 87 -6.68 8.28 -4.61
CA GLY A 87 -5.99 8.32 -5.92
C GLY A 87 -5.90 6.95 -6.60
N GLN A 88 -6.79 6.02 -6.23
CA GLN A 88 -6.81 4.65 -6.73
C GLN A 88 -8.02 4.43 -7.66
N PRO A 89 -7.90 3.55 -8.67
CA PRO A 89 -9.05 3.13 -9.45
C PRO A 89 -10.02 2.39 -8.53
N ALA A 90 -11.31 2.75 -8.60
CA ALA A 90 -12.34 2.02 -7.89
C ALA A 90 -12.34 0.56 -8.35
N PRO A 91 -12.44 -0.43 -7.44
CA PRO A 91 -12.80 -1.76 -7.84
C PRO A 91 -14.14 -1.67 -8.59
N GLY A 92 -14.20 -2.29 -9.77
CA GLY A 92 -15.40 -2.27 -10.60
C GLY A 92 -16.61 -2.86 -9.89
N ARG A 93 -17.73 -2.92 -10.61
CA ARG A 93 -18.96 -3.59 -10.15
C ARG A 93 -18.59 -5.01 -9.66
N PRO A 94 -19.32 -5.58 -8.68
CA PRO A 94 -19.02 -6.93 -8.22
C PRO A 94 -18.92 -7.87 -9.42
N PHE A 95 -17.81 -8.61 -9.52
CA PHE A 95 -17.53 -9.45 -10.70
C PHE A 95 -18.68 -10.40 -11.04
N ALA A 96 -19.39 -10.89 -10.02
CA ALA A 96 -20.58 -11.74 -10.18
C ALA A 96 -21.72 -11.07 -10.97
N GLU A 97 -21.89 -9.75 -10.88
CA GLU A 97 -22.89 -8.99 -11.64
C GLU A 97 -22.47 -8.74 -13.09
N GLU A 98 -21.18 -8.86 -13.40
CA GLU A 98 -20.65 -8.75 -14.76
C GLU A 98 -20.66 -10.09 -15.50
N LEU A 99 -20.87 -11.20 -14.79
CA LEU A 99 -20.98 -12.52 -15.39
C LEU A 99 -22.29 -12.63 -16.19
N PRO A 100 -22.24 -13.20 -17.41
CA PRO A 100 -23.45 -13.52 -18.16
C PRO A 100 -24.37 -14.43 -17.34
N ALA A 101 -25.69 -14.29 -17.45
CA ALA A 101 -26.64 -15.16 -16.75
C ALA A 101 -26.42 -16.67 -17.05
N ALA A 102 -25.85 -17.01 -18.20
CA ALA A 102 -25.48 -18.38 -18.55
C ALA A 102 -24.31 -18.95 -17.69
N ALA A 103 -23.56 -18.11 -16.98
CA ALA A 103 -22.50 -18.56 -16.08
C ALA A 103 -23.05 -19.45 -14.94
N ASP A 104 -24.30 -19.25 -14.53
CA ASP A 104 -24.97 -20.10 -13.53
C ASP A 104 -25.30 -21.51 -14.05
N THR A 105 -25.26 -21.70 -15.37
CA THR A 105 -25.53 -22.99 -16.04
C THR A 105 -24.29 -23.86 -16.20
N LEU A 106 -23.11 -23.35 -15.86
CA LEU A 106 -21.85 -24.11 -15.92
C LEU A 106 -21.92 -25.36 -15.03
N ASN A 107 -21.38 -26.47 -15.52
CA ASN A 107 -21.27 -27.68 -14.71
C ASN A 107 -20.13 -27.56 -13.68
N ASP A 108 -20.05 -28.49 -12.73
CA ASP A 108 -19.09 -28.43 -11.62
C ASP A 108 -17.63 -28.38 -12.07
N ARG A 109 -17.31 -29.07 -13.18
CA ARG A 109 -15.96 -29.09 -13.74
C ARG A 109 -15.61 -27.74 -14.38
N GLU A 110 -16.53 -27.15 -15.13
CA GLU A 110 -16.36 -25.83 -15.74
C GLU A 110 -16.25 -24.74 -14.68
N ARG A 111 -17.08 -24.82 -13.63
CA ARG A 111 -17.01 -23.91 -12.47
C ARG A 111 -15.64 -23.97 -11.79
N ALA A 112 -15.11 -25.18 -11.57
CA ALA A 112 -13.79 -25.35 -10.98
C ALA A 112 -12.69 -24.67 -11.80
N VAL A 113 -12.70 -24.84 -13.13
CA VAL A 113 -11.73 -24.20 -14.04
C VAL A 113 -11.80 -22.68 -13.95
N VAL A 114 -13.00 -22.10 -13.99
CA VAL A 114 -13.17 -20.64 -13.87
C VAL A 114 -12.61 -20.14 -12.54
N ILE A 115 -12.93 -20.83 -11.44
CA ILE A 115 -12.42 -20.47 -10.10
C ILE A 115 -10.90 -20.55 -10.07
N ASP A 116 -10.29 -21.57 -10.65
CA ASP A 116 -8.84 -21.73 -10.66
C ASP A 116 -8.12 -20.66 -11.48
N ILE A 117 -8.70 -20.25 -12.62
CA ILE A 117 -8.19 -19.11 -13.39
C ILE A 117 -8.27 -17.83 -12.56
N VAL A 118 -9.40 -17.56 -11.90
CA VAL A 118 -9.55 -16.38 -11.03
C VAL A 118 -8.53 -16.40 -9.89
N ARG A 119 -8.32 -17.56 -9.24
CA ARG A 119 -7.30 -17.73 -8.20
C ARG A 119 -5.90 -17.46 -8.73
N ALA A 120 -5.54 -17.98 -9.91
CA ALA A 120 -4.24 -17.76 -10.51
C ALA A 120 -3.99 -16.26 -10.79
N LEU A 121 -4.99 -15.56 -11.34
CA LEU A 121 -4.92 -14.12 -11.58
C LEU A 121 -4.76 -13.32 -10.27
N LEU A 122 -5.48 -13.70 -9.21
CA LEU A 122 -5.36 -13.06 -7.90
C LEU A 122 -3.98 -13.31 -7.27
N ALA A 123 -3.46 -14.54 -7.34
CA ALA A 123 -2.12 -14.87 -6.85
C ALA A 123 -1.04 -14.10 -7.61
N GLN A 124 -1.16 -13.96 -8.94
CA GLN A 124 -0.25 -13.15 -9.74
C GLN A 124 -0.29 -11.68 -9.32
N ARG A 125 -1.48 -11.12 -9.09
CA ARG A 125 -1.63 -9.74 -8.63
C ARG A 125 -1.01 -9.52 -7.26
N GLN A 126 -1.22 -10.44 -6.31
CA GLN A 126 -0.62 -10.37 -4.97
C GLN A 126 0.91 -10.31 -5.06
N ARG A 127 1.52 -11.17 -5.88
CA ARG A 127 2.97 -11.14 -6.11
C ARG A 127 3.46 -9.80 -6.66
N ILE A 128 2.72 -9.20 -7.60
CA ILE A 128 3.07 -7.87 -8.14
C ILE A 128 2.97 -6.80 -7.05
N ASP A 129 1.95 -6.85 -6.21
CA ASP A 129 1.75 -5.87 -5.14
C ASP A 129 2.80 -6.03 -4.03
N GLU A 130 3.20 -7.26 -3.69
CA GLU A 130 4.32 -7.58 -2.81
C GLU A 130 5.63 -7.03 -3.37
N TRP A 131 5.91 -7.27 -4.65
CA TRP A 131 7.09 -6.74 -5.34
C TRP A 131 7.12 -5.21 -5.36
N LYS A 132 5.98 -4.55 -5.60
CA LYS A 132 5.89 -3.08 -5.49
C LYS A 132 6.19 -2.61 -4.07
N ALA A 133 5.67 -3.30 -3.06
CA ALA A 133 5.89 -2.95 -1.67
C ALA A 133 7.36 -3.16 -1.24
N SER A 134 8.01 -4.24 -1.67
CA SER A 134 9.44 -4.47 -1.41
C SER A 134 10.30 -3.41 -2.10
N THR A 135 10.01 -3.11 -3.37
CA THR A 135 10.70 -2.07 -4.14
C THR A 135 10.56 -0.69 -3.49
N ALA A 136 9.35 -0.33 -3.05
CA ALA A 136 9.11 0.95 -2.37
C ALA A 136 9.89 1.06 -1.04
N ARG A 137 9.99 -0.03 -0.27
CA ARG A 137 10.82 -0.07 0.94
C ARG A 137 12.31 0.09 0.62
N ALA A 138 12.82 -0.68 -0.34
CA ALA A 138 14.21 -0.61 -0.78
C ALA A 138 14.60 0.82 -1.23
N LEU A 139 13.73 1.49 -2.00
CA LEU A 139 13.95 2.88 -2.40
C LEU A 139 13.96 3.84 -1.20
N THR A 140 13.08 3.63 -0.23
CA THR A 140 13.03 4.44 1.00
C THR A 140 14.32 4.30 1.81
N ASP A 141 14.85 3.09 1.91
CA ASP A 141 16.10 2.82 2.62
C ASP A 141 17.30 3.49 1.93
N VAL A 142 17.37 3.40 0.60
CA VAL A 142 18.42 4.07 -0.19
C VAL A 142 18.34 5.59 -0.03
N ILE A 143 17.15 6.18 -0.08
CA ILE A 143 16.96 7.62 0.17
C ILE A 143 17.42 7.99 1.59
N GLY A 144 17.09 7.16 2.58
CA GLY A 144 17.52 7.36 3.96
C GLY A 144 19.05 7.33 4.12
N ASP A 145 19.71 6.37 3.48
CA ASP A 145 21.17 6.27 3.49
C ASP A 145 21.84 7.46 2.79
N LEU A 146 21.34 7.89 1.62
CA LEU A 146 21.84 9.08 0.93
C LEU A 146 21.65 10.36 1.75
N THR A 147 20.53 10.47 2.46
CA THR A 147 20.28 11.59 3.39
C THR A 147 21.30 11.58 4.53
N ARG A 148 21.62 10.40 5.09
CA ARG A 148 22.66 10.27 6.12
C ARG A 148 24.04 10.69 5.59
N ILE A 149 24.41 10.28 4.37
CA ILE A 149 25.68 10.68 3.73
C ILE A 149 25.73 12.21 3.54
N THR A 150 24.62 12.82 3.15
CA THR A 150 24.57 14.28 2.99
C THR A 150 24.76 14.99 4.33
N GLN A 151 24.12 14.48 5.38
CA GLN A 151 24.25 14.99 6.75
C GLN A 151 25.68 14.85 7.29
N THR A 152 26.36 13.71 7.05
CA THR A 152 27.75 13.51 7.49
C THR A 152 28.70 14.48 6.78
N LEU A 153 28.49 14.73 5.49
CA LEU A 153 29.25 15.73 4.72
C LEU A 153 29.02 17.17 5.21
N ASP A 154 27.77 17.52 5.56
CA ASP A 154 27.42 18.84 6.09
C ASP A 154 28.00 19.07 7.50
N ASP A 155 27.87 18.09 8.40
CA ASP A 155 28.39 18.18 9.78
C ASP A 155 29.93 18.27 9.80
N SER A 156 30.59 17.54 8.90
CA SER A 156 32.04 17.57 8.72
C SER A 156 32.56 18.90 8.16
N SER A 157 31.75 19.60 7.34
CA SER A 157 32.09 20.93 6.81
C SER A 157 32.08 22.02 7.89
N ALA A 158 31.32 21.81 8.98
CA ALA A 158 31.31 22.67 10.16
C ALA A 158 32.43 22.32 11.18
N GLY A 159 33.05 21.15 11.05
CA GLY A 159 33.88 20.51 12.09
C GLY A 159 35.35 20.32 11.76
N GLY A 160 36.01 21.19 10.99
CA GLY A 160 37.49 21.24 10.89
C GLY A 160 38.22 19.94 10.48
N GLU A 161 37.52 18.92 9.97
CA GLU A 161 38.10 17.64 9.55
C GLU A 161 38.94 17.82 8.28
N SER A 162 40.07 17.12 8.21
CA SER A 162 40.95 17.16 7.04
C SER A 162 40.27 16.51 5.83
N SER A 163 40.20 17.24 4.71
CA SER A 163 39.58 16.81 3.45
C SER A 163 39.82 15.36 3.00
N PRO A 164 41.01 14.74 3.15
CA PRO A 164 41.19 13.33 2.79
C PRO A 164 40.41 12.33 3.67
N GLN A 165 40.19 12.63 4.96
CA GLN A 165 39.40 11.77 5.85
C GLN A 165 37.91 11.82 5.49
N LEU A 166 37.43 13.00 5.08
CA LEU A 166 36.07 13.21 4.59
C LEU A 166 35.78 12.42 3.32
N ILE A 167 36.71 12.48 2.36
CA ILE A 167 36.59 11.75 1.10
C ILE A 167 36.60 10.24 1.38
N SER A 168 37.47 9.74 2.25
CA SER A 168 37.51 8.31 2.60
C SER A 168 36.20 7.85 3.22
N ARG A 169 35.66 8.59 4.20
CA ARG A 169 34.41 8.24 4.89
C ARG A 169 33.21 8.25 3.96
N ALA A 170 33.07 9.29 3.14
CA ALA A 170 31.99 9.39 2.16
C ALA A 170 32.08 8.28 1.10
N THR A 171 33.30 7.89 0.71
CA THR A 171 33.52 6.78 -0.24
C THR A 171 33.16 5.43 0.39
N ASP A 172 33.48 5.20 1.67
CA ASP A 172 33.10 3.99 2.39
C ASP A 172 31.59 3.89 2.59
N GLU A 173 30.92 4.99 2.93
CA GLU A 173 29.46 5.03 3.05
C GLU A 173 28.78 4.79 1.69
N LEU A 174 29.28 5.37 0.61
CA LEU A 174 28.82 5.09 -0.76
C LEU A 174 29.03 3.63 -1.17
N ALA A 175 30.18 3.04 -0.85
CA ALA A 175 30.47 1.64 -1.14
C ALA A 175 29.52 0.69 -0.39
N GLN A 176 29.14 1.03 0.85
CA GLN A 176 28.13 0.30 1.61
C GLN A 176 26.74 0.40 0.99
N VAL A 177 26.33 1.59 0.53
CA VAL A 177 25.06 1.77 -0.18
C VAL A 177 25.04 0.93 -1.45
N ILE A 178 26.07 1.01 -2.29
CA ILE A 178 26.16 0.23 -3.54
C ILE A 178 26.07 -1.28 -3.28
N SER A 179 26.79 -1.76 -2.26
CA SER A 179 26.78 -3.17 -1.89
C SER A 179 25.41 -3.63 -1.38
N ARG A 180 24.71 -2.78 -0.61
CA ARG A 180 23.36 -3.07 -0.11
C ARG A 180 22.32 -3.04 -1.22
N THR A 181 22.37 -2.04 -2.12
CA THR A 181 21.47 -1.94 -3.27
C THR A 181 21.65 -3.14 -4.22
N ARG A 182 22.89 -3.58 -4.43
CA ARG A 182 23.19 -4.78 -5.22
C ARG A 182 22.58 -6.04 -4.58
N ARG A 183 22.73 -6.22 -3.27
CA ARG A 183 22.13 -7.34 -2.54
C ARG A 183 20.61 -7.35 -2.66
N LEU A 184 19.97 -6.20 -2.51
CA LEU A 184 18.52 -6.05 -2.69
C LEU A 184 18.07 -6.39 -4.12
N ALA A 185 18.87 -6.03 -5.13
CA ALA A 185 18.60 -6.39 -6.52
C ALA A 185 18.76 -7.90 -6.79
N GLU A 186 19.75 -8.54 -6.16
CA GLU A 186 19.98 -10.00 -6.24
C GLU A 186 18.86 -10.78 -5.53
N GLU A 187 18.44 -10.37 -4.34
CA GLU A 187 17.30 -10.94 -3.60
C GLU A 187 15.98 -10.79 -4.38
N SER A 188 15.81 -9.67 -5.10
CA SER A 188 14.63 -9.45 -5.96
C SER A 188 14.62 -10.29 -7.23
N ALA A 189 15.78 -10.79 -7.69
CA ALA A 189 15.87 -11.61 -8.90
C ALA A 189 15.54 -13.08 -8.63
N ASP A 190 15.94 -13.60 -7.46
CA ASP A 190 15.81 -15.01 -7.09
C ASP A 190 14.34 -15.41 -6.80
N GLU A 191 13.51 -14.48 -6.33
CA GLU A 191 12.08 -14.70 -6.06
C GLU A 191 11.22 -14.88 -7.34
N THR A 192 11.77 -14.57 -8.52
CA THR A 192 11.07 -14.66 -9.82
C THR A 192 11.09 -16.05 -10.45
N THR A 193 11.75 -17.04 -9.82
CA THR A 193 11.87 -18.40 -10.38
C THR A 193 11.02 -19.40 -9.57
N PRO A 194 9.71 -19.55 -9.84
CA PRO A 194 8.95 -20.64 -9.27
C PRO A 194 9.36 -21.94 -9.95
N GLY A 195 9.76 -22.91 -9.12
CA GLY A 195 10.19 -24.28 -9.45
C GLY A 195 9.72 -24.82 -10.80
N ALA A 196 10.67 -24.88 -11.73
CA ALA A 196 10.72 -25.92 -12.74
C ALA A 196 11.44 -27.12 -12.10
N ASP A 197 10.73 -27.91 -11.31
CA ASP A 197 11.14 -29.28 -11.03
C ASP A 197 9.92 -30.19 -11.13
N SER A 198 10.15 -31.31 -11.79
CA SER A 198 9.19 -32.24 -12.40
C SER A 198 8.53 -33.17 -11.39
#